data_AF-A0A522QLV1-F1
#
_entry.id   AF-A0A522QLV1-F1
#
_cell.length_a   1.000
_cell.length_b   1.000
_cell.length_c   1.000
_cell.angle_alpha   90.00
_cell.angle_beta   90.00
_cell.angle_gamma   90.00
#
_symmetry.space_group_name_H-M   'P 1'
#
loop_
_entity.id
_entity.type
_entity.pdbx_description
1 polymer ?
#
loop_
_entity_poly.entity_id
_entity_poly.type
_entity_poly.pdbx_seq_one_letter_code
_entity_poly.pdbx_strand_id
1 'polypeptide(L)'
;MGTPVDPSSLPIETVALARSLIGLALGVGSPHGVVGGRIVEVEAYLPQRDSASHAYRGQTARNAAMFGPPLHAYVYFIYGNHWCFNLTSEAVGTGAAVLVRALEPLAGVELMTQRRAGQPLRNLARGPGRLAQALAVGGADDGAPIGPRRRICLYDPRSPAKVVATPRVGISRARELPLRFSLEGSRFVSSPLPRPRAMV
;
A
#
# COMPACT_ATOMS: atom_id res chain seq x y z
N MET A 1 0.22 -15.39 -7.91
CA MET A 1 0.84 -14.17 -7.33
C MET A 1 2.18 -13.85 -7.97
N GLY A 2 3.04 -14.83 -8.28
CA GLY A 2 4.31 -14.59 -8.98
C GLY A 2 5.49 -15.17 -8.22
N THR A 3 6.71 -14.75 -8.55
CA THR A 3 7.92 -15.12 -7.81
C THR A 3 8.09 -14.20 -6.59
N PRO A 4 8.46 -14.71 -5.39
CA PRO A 4 8.77 -13.85 -4.25
C PRO A 4 9.85 -12.82 -4.58
N VAL A 5 9.63 -11.57 -4.21
CA VAL A 5 10.59 -10.47 -4.38
C VAL A 5 11.50 -10.41 -3.15
N ASP A 6 12.80 -10.34 -3.39
CA ASP A 6 13.77 -9.92 -2.37
C ASP A 6 13.60 -8.41 -2.14
N PRO A 7 13.22 -7.95 -0.94
CA PRO A 7 13.02 -6.53 -0.67
C PRO A 7 14.26 -5.69 -1.02
N SER A 8 15.47 -6.22 -0.83
CA SER A 8 16.71 -5.48 -1.13
C SER A 8 16.89 -5.12 -2.62
N SER A 9 16.12 -5.75 -3.52
CA SER A 9 16.09 -5.42 -4.94
C SER A 9 15.20 -4.21 -5.29
N LEU A 10 14.40 -3.72 -4.34
CA LEU A 10 13.51 -2.58 -4.54
C LEU A 10 14.20 -1.25 -4.18
N PRO A 11 13.87 -0.15 -4.87
CA PRO A 11 14.34 1.17 -4.46
C PRO A 11 13.76 1.54 -3.09
N ILE A 12 14.52 2.30 -2.30
CA ILE A 12 14.07 2.79 -1.00
C ILE A 12 13.55 4.22 -1.03
N GLU A 13 13.83 4.99 -2.09
CA GLU A 13 13.33 6.36 -2.23
C GLU A 13 11.81 6.33 -2.43
N THR A 14 11.08 7.11 -1.65
CA THR A 14 9.63 6.95 -1.44
C THR A 14 8.83 6.97 -2.74
N VAL A 15 9.16 7.87 -3.66
CA VAL A 15 8.47 7.97 -4.96
C VAL A 15 8.84 6.80 -5.87
N ALA A 16 10.12 6.42 -5.92
CA ALA A 16 10.56 5.28 -6.73
C ALA A 16 9.94 3.97 -6.22
N LEU A 17 9.92 3.77 -4.89
CA LEU A 17 9.25 2.65 -4.25
C LEU A 17 7.75 2.64 -4.57
N ALA A 18 7.06 3.77 -4.44
CA ALA A 18 5.63 3.85 -4.74
C ALA A 18 5.31 3.46 -6.19
N ARG A 19 6.15 3.87 -7.15
CA ARG A 19 6.01 3.48 -8.54
C ARG A 19 6.31 1.99 -8.76
N SER A 20 7.35 1.45 -8.13
CA SER A 20 7.76 0.06 -8.31
C SER A 20 6.78 -0.93 -7.68
N LEU A 21 6.01 -0.52 -6.67
CA LEU A 21 4.99 -1.36 -6.05
C LEU A 21 3.77 -1.60 -6.95
N ILE A 22 3.46 -0.68 -7.87
CA ILE A 22 2.30 -0.84 -8.77
C ILE A 22 2.55 -2.02 -9.72
N GLY A 23 1.63 -2.99 -9.70
CA GLY A 23 1.72 -4.21 -10.50
C GLY A 23 2.32 -5.41 -9.77
N LEU A 24 3.12 -5.21 -8.71
CA LEU A 24 3.52 -6.28 -7.80
C LEU A 24 2.30 -6.82 -7.05
N ALA A 25 2.37 -8.04 -6.53
CA ALA A 25 1.35 -8.59 -5.66
C ALA A 25 1.79 -8.57 -4.19
N LEU A 26 0.88 -8.15 -3.31
CA LEU A 26 1.03 -8.25 -1.87
C LEU A 26 0.37 -9.53 -1.39
N GLY A 27 1.11 -10.37 -0.67
CA GLY A 27 0.60 -11.55 0.02
C GLY A 27 0.79 -11.47 1.53
N VAL A 28 -0.21 -11.96 2.27
CA VAL A 28 -0.20 -12.09 3.72
C VAL A 28 -0.50 -13.54 4.08
N GLY A 29 0.48 -14.20 4.69
CA GLY A 29 0.39 -15.57 5.16
C GLY A 29 -0.49 -15.70 6.42
N SER A 30 -1.20 -16.81 6.50
CA SER A 30 -1.99 -17.21 7.66
C SER A 30 -2.00 -18.74 7.79
N PRO A 31 -2.45 -19.31 8.92
CA PRO A 31 -2.65 -20.75 9.06
C PRO A 31 -3.56 -21.38 7.99
N HIS A 32 -4.44 -20.57 7.37
CA HIS A 32 -5.37 -21.00 6.33
C HIS A 32 -4.85 -20.77 4.90
N GLY A 33 -3.56 -20.43 4.75
CA GLY A 33 -2.93 -20.10 3.48
C GLY A 33 -2.68 -18.60 3.29
N VAL A 34 -2.25 -18.24 2.08
CA VAL A 34 -1.91 -16.86 1.72
C VAL A 34 -3.11 -16.16 1.11
N VAL A 35 -3.43 -14.98 1.62
CA VAL A 35 -4.39 -14.05 1.02
C VAL A 35 -3.64 -12.89 0.37
N GLY A 36 -4.14 -12.35 -0.73
CA GLY A 36 -3.40 -11.31 -1.41
C GLY A 36 -3.93 -10.92 -2.78
N GLY A 37 -3.24 -9.96 -3.37
CA GLY A 37 -3.66 -9.38 -4.63
C GLY A 37 -2.61 -8.46 -5.24
N ARG A 38 -2.79 -8.15 -6.52
CA ARG A 38 -1.97 -7.17 -7.24
C ARG A 38 -2.23 -5.78 -6.67
N ILE A 39 -1.17 -5.07 -6.33
CA ILE A 39 -1.19 -3.68 -5.90
C ILE A 39 -1.55 -2.82 -7.12
N VAL A 40 -2.71 -2.16 -7.05
CA VAL A 40 -3.24 -1.33 -8.14
C VAL A 40 -3.28 0.15 -7.79
N GLU A 41 -3.10 0.50 -6.52
CA GLU A 41 -3.11 1.88 -6.06
C GLU A 41 -2.29 2.03 -4.77
N VAL A 42 -1.41 3.02 -4.75
CA VAL A 42 -0.62 3.41 -3.57
C VAL A 42 -0.53 4.93 -3.44
N GLU A 43 -0.14 5.40 -2.26
CA GLU A 43 0.19 6.82 -2.02
C GLU A 43 1.56 6.96 -1.33
N ALA A 44 2.39 7.86 -1.83
CA ALA A 44 3.64 8.25 -1.22
C ALA A 44 3.43 9.32 -0.14
N TYR A 45 4.10 9.16 0.98
CA TYR A 45 4.19 10.14 2.06
C TYR A 45 5.66 10.50 2.30
N LEU A 46 6.03 11.70 1.88
CA LEU A 46 7.42 12.14 1.81
C LEU A 46 7.95 12.59 3.20
N PRO A 47 9.27 12.56 3.41
CA PRO A 47 9.86 12.99 4.68
C PRO A 47 9.86 14.51 4.87
N GLN A 48 10.07 15.29 3.80
CA GLN A 48 10.01 16.75 3.85
C GLN A 48 8.96 17.30 2.89
N ARG A 49 8.47 18.52 3.21
CA ARG A 49 7.51 19.28 2.38
C ARG A 49 6.18 18.57 2.11
N ASP A 50 5.83 17.58 2.92
CA ASP A 50 4.56 16.87 2.84
C ASP A 50 3.77 17.00 4.14
N SER A 51 2.97 18.04 4.24
CA SER A 51 2.16 18.33 5.44
C SER A 51 0.98 17.37 5.66
N ALA A 52 0.77 16.41 4.76
CA ALA A 52 -0.16 15.30 4.93
C ALA A 52 0.51 14.04 5.53
N SER A 53 1.84 13.97 5.55
CA SER A 53 2.61 12.87 6.14
C SER A 53 2.54 12.89 7.66
N HIS A 54 2.43 11.70 8.27
CA HIS A 54 2.55 11.57 9.71
C HIS A 54 3.95 11.95 10.22
N ALA A 55 4.98 11.88 9.37
CA ALA A 55 6.34 12.25 9.72
C ALA A 55 6.60 13.76 9.65
N TYR A 56 5.66 14.57 9.14
CA TYR A 56 5.85 16.01 8.91
C TYR A 56 6.26 16.80 10.18
N ARG A 57 5.77 16.38 11.34
CA ARG A 57 6.09 17.00 12.64
C ARG A 57 7.17 16.23 13.43
N GLY A 58 7.88 15.32 12.77
CA GLY A 58 8.86 14.46 13.40
C GLY A 58 8.28 13.18 13.98
N GLN A 59 9.15 12.45 14.68
CA GLN A 59 8.87 11.13 15.23
C GLN A 59 8.02 11.21 16.51
N THR A 60 7.10 10.27 16.63
CA THR A 60 6.20 10.03 17.76
C THR A 60 6.09 8.52 17.99
N ALA A 61 5.53 8.09 19.12
CA ALA A 61 5.28 6.66 19.36
C ALA A 61 4.40 6.02 18.26
N ARG A 62 3.42 6.75 17.72
CA ARG A 62 2.46 6.23 16.73
C ARG A 62 3.05 6.06 15.32
N ASN A 63 4.06 6.84 14.96
CA ASN A 63 4.66 6.79 13.62
C ASN A 63 6.10 6.25 13.67
N ALA A 64 6.55 5.71 14.80
CA ALA A 64 7.93 5.29 15.02
C ALA A 64 8.43 4.32 13.94
N ALA A 65 7.58 3.41 13.47
CA ALA A 65 7.92 2.49 12.38
C ALA A 65 8.34 3.23 11.08
N MET A 66 7.75 4.39 10.75
CA MET A 66 8.16 5.19 9.58
C MET A 66 9.61 5.67 9.63
N PHE A 67 10.19 5.74 10.83
CA PHE A 67 11.58 6.16 11.06
C PHE A 67 12.53 4.95 11.19
N GLY A 68 12.00 3.73 11.13
CA GLY A 68 12.77 2.49 11.15
C GLY A 68 13.40 2.13 9.80
N PRO A 69 13.86 0.89 9.64
CA PRO A 69 14.43 0.43 8.37
C PRO A 69 13.38 0.47 7.23
N PRO A 70 13.80 0.72 5.98
CA PRO A 70 12.90 0.68 4.83
C PRO A 70 12.36 -0.74 4.61
N LEU A 71 11.27 -0.85 3.85
CA LEU A 71 10.65 -2.12 3.47
C LEU A 71 10.22 -2.94 4.71
N HIS A 72 9.73 -2.25 5.73
CA HIS A 72 9.03 -2.82 6.86
C HIS A 72 7.57 -2.38 6.82
N ALA A 73 6.70 -3.16 7.45
CA ALA A 73 5.32 -2.77 7.61
C ALA A 73 5.22 -1.56 8.54
N TYR A 74 4.49 -0.54 8.11
CA TYR A 74 3.99 0.51 8.99
C TYR A 74 2.46 0.41 9.02
N VAL A 75 1.91 0.03 10.17
CA VAL A 75 0.49 -0.25 10.36
C VAL A 75 -0.08 0.61 11.47
N TYR A 76 -1.11 1.38 11.14
CA TYR A 76 -1.73 2.27 12.12
C TYR A 76 -3.25 2.20 12.06
N PHE A 77 -3.89 2.41 13.21
CA PHE A 77 -5.35 2.47 13.32
C PHE A 77 -5.84 3.90 13.03
N ILE A 78 -6.91 4.02 12.26
CA ILE A 78 -7.52 5.29 11.85
C ILE A 78 -9.04 5.25 12.12
N TYR A 79 -9.60 6.40 12.51
CA TYR A 79 -11.03 6.63 12.75
C TYR A 79 -11.71 5.63 13.68
N GLY A 80 -10.96 4.97 14.57
CA GLY A 80 -11.50 4.04 15.56
C GLY A 80 -12.01 2.70 14.98
N ASN A 81 -11.84 2.43 13.69
CA ASN A 81 -12.46 1.26 13.05
C ASN A 81 -11.63 0.58 11.96
N HIS A 82 -10.54 1.18 11.48
CA HIS A 82 -9.79 0.67 10.34
C HIS A 82 -8.28 0.68 10.57
N TRP A 83 -7.61 -0.39 10.14
CA TRP A 83 -6.16 -0.41 9.99
C TRP A 83 -5.77 0.07 8.60
N CYS A 84 -4.62 0.74 8.49
CA CYS A 84 -3.98 1.09 7.23
C CYS A 84 -2.61 0.41 7.16
N PHE A 85 -2.27 -0.16 6.01
CA PHE A 85 -0.98 -0.82 5.78
C PHE A 85 -0.10 0.02 4.85
N ASN A 86 1.14 0.25 5.27
CA ASN A 86 2.14 0.98 4.53
C ASN A 86 3.44 0.17 4.51
N LEU A 87 4.31 0.48 3.55
CA LEU A 87 5.72 0.08 3.57
C LEU A 87 6.57 1.30 3.90
N THR A 88 7.47 1.16 4.87
CA THR A 88 8.45 2.19 5.22
C THR A 88 9.41 2.42 4.06
N SER A 89 9.86 3.65 3.90
CA SER A 89 10.80 4.07 2.86
C SER A 89 11.86 5.00 3.42
N GLU A 90 12.87 5.31 2.60
CA GLU A 90 14.04 6.11 2.95
C GLU A 90 14.97 5.46 3.98
N ALA A 91 16.09 6.12 4.26
CA ALA A 91 17.03 5.69 5.29
C ALA A 91 16.42 5.82 6.71
N VAL A 92 16.90 4.98 7.63
CA VAL A 92 16.56 5.04 9.06
C VAL A 92 16.68 6.46 9.59
N GLY A 93 15.67 6.91 10.34
CA GLY A 93 15.59 8.25 10.91
C GLY A 93 14.94 9.31 10.00
N THR A 94 14.64 8.99 8.74
CA THR A 94 14.11 9.98 7.78
C THR A 94 12.60 10.18 7.89
N GLY A 95 11.83 9.12 8.15
CA GLY A 95 10.39 9.21 8.34
C GLY A 95 9.60 9.30 7.03
N ALA A 96 9.39 8.18 6.35
CA ALA A 96 8.61 8.13 5.11
C ALA A 96 7.95 6.77 4.91
N ALA A 97 6.87 6.74 4.12
CA ALA A 97 6.19 5.49 3.80
C ALA A 97 5.37 5.57 2.52
N VAL A 98 5.02 4.39 2.00
CA VAL A 98 4.06 4.20 0.92
C VAL A 98 2.84 3.46 1.43
N LEU A 99 1.68 4.12 1.44
CA LEU A 99 0.39 3.53 1.78
C LEU A 99 -0.08 2.64 0.63
N VAL A 100 -0.40 1.37 0.92
CA VAL A 100 -1.08 0.50 -0.05
C VAL A 100 -2.58 0.72 0.04
N ARG A 101 -3.18 1.24 -1.03
CA ARG A 101 -4.58 1.67 -1.02
C ARG A 101 -5.55 0.65 -1.55
N ALA A 102 -5.18 -0.06 -2.60
CA ALA A 102 -6.07 -1.02 -3.20
C ALA A 102 -5.34 -2.19 -3.85
N LEU A 103 -5.98 -3.36 -3.76
CA LEU A 103 -5.57 -4.55 -4.47
C LEU A 103 -6.65 -5.02 -5.46
N GLU A 104 -6.21 -5.59 -6.57
CA GLU A 104 -6.95 -6.59 -7.32
C GLU A 104 -6.74 -7.96 -6.66
N PRO A 105 -7.76 -8.58 -6.02
CA PRO A 105 -7.59 -9.86 -5.33
C PRO A 105 -7.15 -10.99 -6.27
N LEU A 106 -6.15 -11.78 -5.87
CA LEU A 106 -5.58 -12.88 -6.67
C LEU A 106 -5.45 -14.20 -5.92
N ALA A 107 -5.36 -14.19 -4.58
CA ALA A 107 -5.14 -15.40 -3.77
C ALA A 107 -5.95 -15.34 -2.48
N GLY A 108 -6.46 -16.50 -2.05
CA GLY A 108 -7.26 -16.63 -0.84
C GLY A 108 -8.53 -15.77 -0.88
N VAL A 109 -9.15 -15.64 -2.06
CA VAL A 109 -10.30 -14.76 -2.30
C VAL A 109 -11.50 -15.19 -1.45
N GLU A 110 -11.67 -16.48 -1.21
CA GLU A 110 -12.70 -17.05 -0.36
C GLU A 110 -12.54 -16.56 1.08
N LEU A 111 -11.33 -16.61 1.63
CA LEU A 111 -11.01 -16.08 2.97
C LEU A 111 -11.21 -14.56 3.04
N MET A 112 -10.79 -13.82 1.99
CA MET A 112 -11.03 -12.38 1.90
C MET A 112 -12.53 -12.07 1.88
N THR A 113 -13.33 -12.88 1.19
CA THR A 113 -14.79 -12.76 1.10
C THR A 113 -15.46 -13.04 2.44
N GLN A 114 -15.02 -14.06 3.17
CA GLN A 114 -15.51 -14.34 4.53
C GLN A 114 -15.25 -13.15 5.47
N ARG A 115 -14.06 -12.55 5.42
CA ARG A 115 -13.70 -11.37 6.23
C ARG A 115 -14.44 -10.10 5.83
N ARG A 116 -14.94 -10.05 4.59
CA ARG A 116 -15.65 -8.92 3.98
C ARG A 116 -17.02 -9.38 3.45
N ALA A 117 -17.76 -10.09 4.30
CA ALA A 117 -19.04 -10.71 3.92
C ALA A 117 -20.00 -9.72 3.23
N GLY A 118 -20.69 -10.19 2.19
CA GLY A 118 -21.63 -9.38 1.40
C GLY A 118 -21.00 -8.37 0.44
N GLN A 119 -19.67 -8.36 0.29
CA GLN A 119 -19.00 -7.47 -0.66
C GLN A 119 -18.68 -8.20 -1.97
N PRO A 120 -18.89 -7.56 -3.14
CA PRO A 120 -18.45 -8.14 -4.41
C PRO A 120 -16.92 -8.17 -4.48
N LEU A 121 -16.37 -9.06 -5.31
CA LEU A 121 -14.92 -9.21 -5.55
C LEU A 121 -14.20 -7.86 -5.71
N ARG A 122 -14.78 -6.97 -6.53
CA ARG A 122 -14.27 -5.63 -6.81
C ARG A 122 -14.07 -4.75 -5.56
N ASN A 123 -14.85 -4.97 -4.51
CA ASN A 123 -14.86 -4.14 -3.32
C ASN A 123 -14.15 -4.79 -2.12
N LEU A 124 -13.63 -6.02 -2.24
CA LEU A 124 -12.95 -6.71 -1.14
C LEU A 124 -11.78 -5.89 -0.61
N ALA A 125 -10.91 -5.40 -1.51
CA ALA A 125 -9.69 -4.67 -1.17
C ALA A 125 -9.60 -3.29 -1.84
N ARG A 126 -10.74 -2.67 -2.17
CA ARG A 126 -10.82 -1.36 -2.83
C ARG A 126 -10.88 -0.22 -1.81
N GLY A 127 -9.73 0.11 -1.21
CA GLY A 127 -9.54 1.16 -0.20
C GLY A 127 -8.71 0.65 1.00
N PRO A 128 -7.95 1.53 1.68
CA PRO A 128 -6.90 1.10 2.61
C PRO A 128 -7.44 0.28 3.80
N GLY A 129 -8.52 0.73 4.44
CA GLY A 129 -9.16 -0.03 5.52
C GLY A 129 -9.80 -1.35 5.07
N ARG A 130 -10.35 -1.38 3.85
CA ARG A 130 -10.95 -2.60 3.28
C ARG A 130 -9.89 -3.64 2.96
N LEU A 131 -8.78 -3.20 2.37
CA LEU A 131 -7.59 -4.01 2.11
C LEU A 131 -7.07 -4.62 3.41
N ALA A 132 -6.84 -3.81 4.44
CA ALA A 132 -6.31 -4.32 5.71
C ALA A 132 -7.23 -5.38 6.33
N GLN A 133 -8.55 -5.14 6.32
CA GLN A 133 -9.53 -6.12 6.79
C GLN A 133 -9.53 -7.40 5.94
N ALA A 134 -9.52 -7.29 4.62
CA ALA A 134 -9.51 -8.46 3.73
C ALA A 134 -8.25 -9.32 3.95
N LEU A 135 -7.10 -8.68 4.17
CA LEU A 135 -5.83 -9.37 4.41
C LEU A 135 -5.63 -9.83 5.87
N ALA A 136 -6.48 -9.39 6.79
CA ALA A 136 -6.29 -9.53 8.24
C ALA A 136 -4.95 -8.94 8.72
N VAL A 137 -4.60 -7.75 8.22
CA VAL A 137 -3.47 -6.96 8.73
C VAL A 137 -3.94 -6.09 9.89
N GLY A 138 -3.16 -6.02 10.96
CA GLY A 138 -3.49 -5.25 12.17
C GLY A 138 -2.25 -4.81 12.94
N GLY A 139 -2.44 -4.21 14.12
CA GLY A 139 -1.35 -3.59 14.89
C GLY A 139 -0.19 -4.53 15.25
N ALA A 140 -0.42 -5.85 15.34
CA ALA A 140 0.65 -6.84 15.57
C ALA A 140 1.65 -6.94 14.41
N ASP A 141 1.33 -6.35 13.24
CA ASP A 141 2.20 -6.30 12.07
C ASP A 141 3.05 -5.04 12.01
N ASP A 142 2.80 -4.05 12.87
CA ASP A 142 3.56 -2.79 12.84
C ASP A 142 5.04 -3.03 13.14
N GLY A 143 5.91 -2.48 12.29
CA GLY A 143 7.36 -2.68 12.36
C GLY A 143 7.87 -4.03 11.84
N ALA A 144 7.02 -4.94 11.36
CA ALA A 144 7.46 -6.25 10.90
C ALA A 144 8.23 -6.18 9.56
N PRO A 145 9.34 -6.94 9.38
CA PRO A 145 10.03 -7.02 8.10
C PRO A 145 9.19 -7.77 7.06
N ILE A 146 9.21 -7.30 5.81
CA ILE A 146 8.65 -8.06 4.68
C ILE A 146 9.72 -8.95 4.04
N GLY A 147 9.30 -9.91 3.24
CA GLY A 147 10.21 -10.64 2.34
C GLY A 147 9.85 -12.11 2.15
N PRO A 148 10.68 -12.87 1.41
CA PRO A 148 10.48 -14.29 1.22
C PRO A 148 10.40 -15.01 2.57
N ARG A 149 9.45 -15.95 2.69
CA ARG A 149 9.19 -16.73 3.93
C ARG A 149 8.74 -15.90 5.15
N ARG A 150 8.51 -14.60 5.01
CA ARG A 150 7.87 -13.77 6.03
C ARG A 150 6.36 -13.82 5.86
N ARG A 151 5.63 -13.40 6.92
CA ARG A 151 4.16 -13.28 6.87
C ARG A 151 3.74 -12.36 5.73
N ILE A 152 4.40 -11.22 5.57
CA ILE A 152 4.12 -10.25 4.52
C ILE A 152 5.18 -10.39 3.45
N CYS A 153 4.77 -10.65 2.22
CA CYS A 153 5.66 -10.90 1.10
C CYS A 153 5.15 -10.19 -0.15
N LEU A 154 6.07 -9.64 -0.95
CA LEU A 154 5.79 -9.12 -2.28
C LEU A 154 6.12 -10.18 -3.32
N TYR A 155 5.36 -10.22 -4.40
CA TYR A 155 5.55 -11.14 -5.52
C TYR A 155 5.57 -10.37 -6.84
N ASP A 156 6.46 -10.76 -7.73
CA ASP A 156 6.50 -10.24 -9.10
C ASP A 156 5.74 -11.17 -10.05
N PRO A 157 4.58 -10.74 -10.60
CA PRO A 157 3.84 -11.52 -11.59
C PRO A 157 4.44 -11.45 -13.01
N ARG A 158 5.61 -10.82 -13.20
CA ARG A 158 6.29 -10.59 -14.50
C ARG A 158 5.41 -9.90 -15.54
N SER A 159 4.53 -9.02 -15.07
CA SER A 159 3.58 -8.31 -15.92
C SER A 159 3.95 -6.83 -15.95
N PRO A 160 4.10 -6.21 -17.14
CA PRO A 160 4.38 -4.78 -17.22
C PRO A 160 3.21 -3.97 -16.62
N ALA A 161 3.54 -2.92 -15.88
CA ALA A 161 2.57 -2.04 -15.24
C ALA A 161 2.72 -0.62 -15.77
N LYS A 162 1.65 -0.07 -16.35
CA LYS A 162 1.56 1.35 -16.70
C LYS A 162 1.08 2.13 -15.49
N VAL A 163 1.91 3.06 -15.01
CA VAL A 163 1.65 3.82 -13.78
C VAL A 163 1.14 5.22 -14.11
N VAL A 164 -0.02 5.57 -13.56
CA VAL A 164 -0.59 6.93 -13.62
C VAL A 164 -0.36 7.62 -12.27
N ALA A 165 0.17 8.84 -12.29
CA ALA A 165 0.35 9.68 -11.11
C ALA A 165 -0.74 10.74 -11.01
N THR A 166 -1.33 10.91 -9.84
CA THR A 166 -2.38 11.92 -9.58
C THR A 166 -2.24 12.48 -8.16
N PRO A 167 -2.98 13.56 -7.83
CA PRO A 167 -3.25 13.92 -6.44
C PRO A 167 -3.71 12.76 -5.57
N ARG A 168 -3.31 12.80 -4.30
CA ARG A 168 -3.78 11.89 -3.23
C ARG A 168 -5.23 12.18 -2.84
N VAL A 169 -5.89 11.17 -2.28
CA VAL A 169 -7.30 11.23 -1.89
C VAL A 169 -7.47 11.15 -0.38
N GLY A 170 -8.48 11.85 0.14
CA GLY A 170 -8.80 11.83 1.58
C GLY A 170 -7.85 12.63 2.47
N ILE A 171 -6.99 13.49 1.90
CA ILE A 171 -6.11 14.39 2.65
C ILE A 171 -6.64 15.83 2.64
N SER A 172 -6.32 16.60 3.68
CA SER A 172 -6.70 18.02 3.81
C SER A 172 -5.59 19.02 3.45
N ARG A 173 -4.35 18.54 3.31
CA ARG A 173 -3.14 19.35 3.05
C ARG A 173 -2.33 18.71 1.93
N ALA A 174 -1.43 19.48 1.30
CA ALA A 174 -0.56 19.00 0.20
C ALA A 174 -1.34 18.20 -0.86
N ARG A 175 -2.50 18.76 -1.27
CA ARG A 175 -3.52 18.12 -2.12
C ARG A 175 -3.12 18.13 -3.58
N GLU A 176 -2.27 19.06 -3.97
CA GLU A 176 -1.80 19.29 -5.32
C GLU A 176 -0.67 18.33 -5.74
N LEU A 177 0.03 17.72 -4.78
CA LEU A 177 1.17 16.87 -5.07
C LEU A 177 0.74 15.55 -5.75
N PRO A 178 1.35 15.17 -6.89
CA PRO A 178 0.99 13.96 -7.64
C PRO A 178 1.58 12.69 -7.01
N LEU A 179 1.25 12.46 -5.73
CA LEU A 179 1.83 11.40 -4.89
C LEU A 179 0.92 10.17 -4.75
N ARG A 180 -0.14 10.07 -5.55
CA ARG A 180 -0.93 8.84 -5.71
C ARG A 180 -0.56 8.17 -7.01
N PHE A 181 -0.22 6.89 -6.94
CA PHE A 181 0.16 6.09 -8.09
C PHE A 181 -0.87 4.99 -8.30
N SER A 182 -1.24 4.71 -9.54
CA SER A 182 -2.27 3.73 -9.86
C SER A 182 -1.94 2.96 -11.13
N LEU A 183 -2.40 1.71 -11.20
CA LEU A 183 -2.34 0.90 -12.41
C LEU A 183 -3.36 1.41 -13.43
N GLU A 184 -2.88 1.84 -14.60
CA GLU A 184 -3.72 2.31 -15.69
C GLU A 184 -4.78 1.27 -16.09
N GLY A 185 -6.02 1.69 -16.30
CA GLY A 185 -7.12 0.82 -16.70
C GLY A 185 -7.66 -0.13 -15.61
N SER A 186 -7.07 -0.15 -14.41
CA SER A 186 -7.53 -1.03 -13.34
C SER A 186 -8.93 -0.63 -12.83
N ARG A 187 -9.84 -1.61 -12.81
CA ARG A 187 -11.21 -1.44 -12.25
C ARG A 187 -11.22 -1.46 -10.72
N PHE A 188 -10.10 -1.80 -10.10
CA PHE A 188 -9.95 -2.01 -8.65
C PHE A 188 -9.40 -0.78 -7.90
N VAL A 189 -9.03 0.30 -8.59
CA VAL A 189 -8.62 1.56 -7.94
C VAL A 189 -9.75 2.12 -7.06
N SER A 190 -9.40 2.63 -5.87
CA SER A 190 -10.37 3.05 -4.84
C SER A 190 -11.09 4.35 -5.16
N SER A 191 -10.47 5.24 -5.90
CA SER A 191 -11.09 6.48 -6.40
C SER A 191 -10.82 6.64 -7.89
N PRO A 192 -11.79 7.18 -8.67
CA PRO A 192 -11.62 7.36 -10.11
C PRO A 192 -10.32 8.08 -10.47
N LEU A 193 -9.68 7.68 -11.57
CA LEU A 193 -8.60 8.44 -12.15
C LEU A 193 -9.18 9.68 -12.85
N PRO A 194 -8.49 10.84 -12.79
CA PRO A 194 -8.87 11.99 -13.59
C PRO A 194 -8.94 11.58 -15.06
N ARG A 195 -9.99 12.01 -15.77
CA ARG A 195 -10.03 11.81 -17.23
C ARG A 195 -8.86 12.58 -17.85
N PRO A 196 -8.18 12.03 -18.88
CA PRO A 196 -7.23 12.83 -19.66
C PRO A 196 -7.95 14.10 -20.12
N ARG A 197 -7.36 15.27 -19.90
CA ARG A 197 -7.84 16.47 -20.60
C ARG A 197 -7.70 16.17 -22.08
N ALA A 198 -8.79 16.26 -22.84
CA ALA A 198 -8.69 16.28 -24.29
C ALA A 198 -7.71 17.39 -24.66
N MET A 199 -6.65 17.07 -25.41
CA MET A 199 -5.83 18.10 -26.01
C MET A 199 -6.75 18.83 -27.00
N VAL A 200 -7.02 20.11 -26.72
CA VAL A 200 -7.68 21.03 -27.64
C VAL A 200 -6.62 21.66 -28.50
#